data_AF-A0A3M1YBH7-F1
#
_entry.id   AF-A0A3M1YBH7-F1
#
_cell.length_a   1.000
_cell.length_b   1.000
_cell.length_c   1.000
_cell.angle_alpha   90.00
_cell.angle_beta   90.00
_cell.angle_gamma   90.00
#
_symmetry.space_group_name_H-M   'P 1'
#
loop_
_entity.id
_entity.type
_entity.pdbx_description
1 polymer ?
#
loop_
_entity_poly.entity_id
_entity_poly.type
_entity_poly.pdbx_seq_one_letter_code
_entity_poly.pdbx_strand_id
1 'polypeptide(L)'
;MYRTIYIATSAAAVKDIQLEFINRNIANANTYGYKKERTAFSSFLPPSGSLFNTSARVFVNPDIIVGTDYTEGELLNTSNPLDLALRGKGFFALEGNRYTRRG
;
A
#
# COMPACT_ATOMS: atom_id res chain seq x y z
N MET A 1 -17.20 -29.40 4.59
CA MET A 1 -15.99 -29.62 3.77
C MET A 1 -15.62 -28.43 2.86
N TYR A 2 -16.58 -27.62 2.37
CA TYR A 2 -16.28 -26.48 1.46
C TYR A 2 -15.75 -25.19 2.12
N ARG A 3 -15.87 -25.05 3.44
CA ARG A 3 -15.53 -23.80 4.16
C ARG A 3 -14.04 -23.44 4.13
N THR A 4 -13.17 -24.44 4.25
CA THR A 4 -11.71 -24.24 4.21
C THR A 4 -11.25 -23.78 2.84
N ILE A 5 -11.92 -24.23 1.76
CA ILE A 5 -11.66 -23.78 0.39
C ILE A 5 -12.00 -22.30 0.27
N TYR A 6 -13.17 -21.85 0.73
CA TYR A 6 -13.53 -20.42 0.71
C TYR A 6 -12.54 -19.54 1.48
N ILE A 7 -12.10 -19.98 2.66
CA ILE A 7 -11.10 -19.26 3.45
C ILE A 7 -9.76 -19.21 2.69
N ALA A 8 -9.30 -20.35 2.16
CA ALA A 8 -8.06 -20.42 1.39
C ALA A 8 -8.11 -19.54 0.12
N THR A 9 -9.20 -19.58 -0.65
CA THR A 9 -9.38 -18.75 -1.83
C THR A 9 -9.43 -17.27 -1.48
N SER A 10 -10.12 -16.88 -0.40
CA SER A 10 -10.14 -15.49 0.05
C SER A 10 -8.77 -14.98 0.48
N ALA A 11 -7.98 -15.81 1.16
CA ALA A 11 -6.62 -15.48 1.54
C ALA A 11 -5.69 -15.39 0.31
N ALA A 12 -5.86 -16.26 -0.67
CA ALA A 12 -5.11 -16.22 -1.93
C ALA A 12 -5.37 -14.90 -2.68
N ALA A 13 -6.64 -14.48 -2.81
CA ALA A 13 -6.99 -13.22 -3.46
C ALA A 13 -6.34 -12.00 -2.79
N VAL A 14 -6.30 -11.98 -1.45
CA VAL A 14 -5.62 -10.92 -0.69
C VAL A 14 -4.11 -10.93 -0.92
N LYS A 15 -3.52 -12.14 -1.03
CA LYS A 15 -2.09 -12.29 -1.33
C LYS A 15 -1.73 -11.82 -2.73
N ASP A 16 -2.59 -12.05 -3.71
CA ASP A 16 -2.37 -11.55 -5.08
C ASP A 16 -2.30 -10.02 -5.10
N ILE A 17 -3.21 -9.35 -4.40
CA ILE A 17 -3.20 -7.90 -4.23
C ILE A 17 -1.91 -7.45 -3.52
N GLN A 18 -1.50 -8.15 -2.45
CA GLN A 18 -0.26 -7.84 -1.74
C GLN A 18 0.96 -7.89 -2.67
N LEU A 19 1.06 -8.93 -3.52
CA LEU A 19 2.13 -9.08 -4.49
C LEU A 19 2.10 -7.97 -5.54
N GLU A 20 0.91 -7.52 -5.96
CA GLU A 20 0.77 -6.42 -6.91
C GLU A 20 1.39 -5.12 -6.38
N PHE A 21 1.14 -4.77 -5.11
CA PHE A 21 1.75 -3.61 -4.48
C PHE A 21 3.27 -3.75 -4.30
N ILE A 22 3.76 -4.95 -3.99
CA ILE A 22 5.20 -5.22 -3.93
C ILE A 22 5.81 -5.03 -5.33
N ASN A 23 5.19 -5.57 -6.37
CA ASN A 23 5.64 -5.42 -7.75
C ASN A 23 5.68 -3.97 -8.18
N ARG A 24 4.64 -3.17 -7.88
CA ARG A 24 4.61 -1.73 -8.16
C ARG A 24 5.75 -0.98 -7.48
N ASN A 25 6.05 -1.31 -6.22
CA ASN A 25 7.15 -0.70 -5.49
C ASN A 25 8.53 -1.08 -6.05
N ILE A 26 8.72 -2.34 -6.45
CA ILE A 26 9.97 -2.80 -7.05
C ILE A 26 10.17 -2.16 -8.43
N ALA A 27 9.11 -2.14 -9.25
CA ALA A 27 9.16 -1.53 -10.58
C ALA A 27 9.53 -0.04 -10.53
N ASN A 28 9.10 0.67 -9.48
CA ASN A 28 9.38 2.09 -9.29
C ASN A 28 10.55 2.38 -8.32
N ALA A 29 11.33 1.37 -7.92
CA ALA A 29 12.40 1.54 -6.94
C ALA A 29 13.46 2.57 -7.36
N ASN A 30 13.71 2.69 -8.67
CA ASN A 30 14.66 3.64 -9.25
C ASN A 30 14.02 4.95 -9.74
N THR A 31 12.72 5.16 -9.48
CA THR A 31 12.04 6.40 -9.90
C THR A 31 12.24 7.50 -8.86
N TYR A 32 12.93 8.57 -9.24
CA TYR A 32 13.16 9.71 -8.35
C TYR A 32 11.86 10.33 -7.86
N GLY A 33 11.77 10.57 -6.55
CA GLY A 33 10.58 11.15 -5.91
C GLY A 33 9.41 10.18 -5.72
N TYR A 34 9.53 8.91 -6.13
CA TYR A 34 8.51 7.89 -5.83
C TYR A 34 8.39 7.65 -4.33
N LYS A 35 7.16 7.51 -3.84
CA LYS A 35 6.87 7.20 -2.44
C LYS A 35 6.26 5.81 -2.36
N LYS A 36 6.88 4.95 -1.54
CA LYS A 36 6.50 3.55 -1.40
C LYS A 36 5.07 3.43 -0.89
N GLU A 37 4.29 2.54 -1.50
CA GLU A 37 2.98 2.16 -1.00
C GLU A 37 3.13 1.04 0.04
N ARG A 38 2.42 1.16 1.16
CA ARG A 38 2.29 0.15 2.20
C ARG A 38 0.84 -0.32 2.24
N THR A 39 0.66 -1.63 2.32
CA THR A 39 -0.67 -2.24 2.48
C THR A 39 -0.80 -2.90 3.83
N ALA A 40 -1.94 -2.71 4.46
CA ALA A 40 -2.35 -3.44 5.66
C ALA A 40 -3.68 -4.14 5.40
N PHE A 41 -3.81 -5.34 5.96
CA PHE A 41 -4.99 -6.18 5.83
C PHE A 41 -5.55 -6.42 7.22
N SER A 42 -6.87 -6.34 7.36
CA SER A 42 -7.56 -6.74 8.59
C SER A 42 -8.48 -7.93 8.31
N SER A 43 -8.60 -8.82 9.30
CA SER A 43 -9.54 -9.92 9.28
C SER A 43 -10.53 -9.73 10.42
N PHE A 44 -11.83 -9.78 10.13
CA PHE A 44 -12.86 -9.68 11.15
C PHE A 44 -13.31 -11.07 11.61
N LEU A 45 -13.29 -11.29 12.93
CA LEU A 45 -13.98 -12.42 13.57
C LEU A 45 -15.31 -11.90 14.12
N PRO A 46 -16.47 -12.40 13.68
CA PRO A 46 -17.74 -11.96 14.24
C PRO A 46 -17.85 -12.32 15.73
N PRO A 47 -18.41 -11.44 16.57
CA PRO A 47 -18.56 -11.69 18.00
C PRO A 47 -19.47 -12.90 18.25
N SER A 48 -19.02 -13.78 19.14
CA SER A 48 -19.75 -14.97 19.57
C SER A 48 -20.84 -14.59 20.58
N GLY A 49 -22.02 -14.15 20.12
CA GLY A 49 -23.04 -13.67 21.06
C GLY A 49 -24.37 -13.20 20.48
N SER A 50 -24.87 -13.81 19.40
CA SER A 50 -26.25 -13.58 18.95
C SER A 50 -26.73 -14.82 18.22
N LEU A 51 -28.04 -15.06 18.25
CA LEU A 51 -28.81 -16.27 17.94
C LEU A 51 -28.71 -16.78 16.48
N PHE A 52 -27.67 -16.37 15.77
CA PHE A 52 -27.28 -16.87 14.47
C PHE A 52 -26.05 -17.77 14.63
N ASN A 53 -26.29 -19.08 14.53
CA ASN A 53 -25.34 -20.16 14.26
C ASN A 53 -23.89 -19.67 14.01
N THR A 54 -23.14 -19.47 15.10
CA THR A 54 -21.83 -18.78 15.20
C THR A 54 -20.68 -19.56 14.54
N SER A 55 -20.98 -20.58 13.75
CA SER A 55 -19.99 -21.43 13.08
C SER A 55 -19.68 -21.01 11.63
N ALA A 56 -20.28 -19.94 11.09
CA ALA A 56 -20.39 -19.82 9.63
C ALA A 56 -19.72 -18.63 8.92
N ARG A 57 -19.15 -17.63 9.61
CA ARG A 57 -18.81 -16.35 8.96
C ARG A 57 -17.46 -15.76 9.36
N VAL A 58 -16.37 -16.53 9.25
CA VAL A 58 -15.04 -15.90 9.11
C VAL A 58 -14.97 -15.41 7.66
N PHE A 59 -15.43 -14.20 7.43
CA PHE A 59 -15.18 -13.50 6.17
C PHE A 59 -13.81 -12.84 6.31
N VAL A 60 -12.87 -13.23 5.45
CA VAL A 60 -11.82 -12.30 5.07
C VAL A 60 -12.53 -11.28 4.20
N ASN A 61 -13.10 -10.25 4.81
CA ASN A 61 -13.49 -9.04 4.11
C ASN A 61 -12.24 -8.16 4.20
N PRO A 62 -11.39 -8.13 3.16
CA PRO A 62 -10.13 -7.44 3.26
C PRO A 62 -10.43 -5.94 3.15
N ASP A 63 -10.60 -5.27 4.28
CA ASP A 63 -10.38 -3.83 4.31
C ASP A 63 -8.89 -3.64 4.02
N ILE A 64 -8.58 -3.31 2.76
CA ILE A 64 -7.24 -3.04 2.28
C ILE A 64 -6.97 -1.58 2.59
N ILE A 65 -6.13 -1.33 3.59
CA ILE A 65 -5.66 0.01 3.90
C ILE A 65 -4.40 0.24 3.06
N VAL A 66 -4.48 1.13 2.08
CA VAL A 66 -3.33 1.60 1.31
C VAL A 66 -2.83 2.90 1.92
N GLY A 67 -1.57 2.91 2.34
CA GLY A 67 -0.89 4.09 2.87
C GLY A 67 0.36 4.41 2.07
N THR A 68 0.62 5.70 1.86
CA THR A 68 1.87 6.16 1.25
C THR A 68 2.91 6.43 2.34
N ASP A 69 4.11 5.89 2.18
CA ASP A 69 5.23 6.14 3.06
C ASP A 69 5.97 7.42 2.61
N TYR A 70 5.83 8.49 3.39
CA TYR A 70 6.46 9.79 3.11
C TYR A 70 7.85 9.95 3.73
N THR A 71 8.45 8.88 4.27
CA THR A 71 9.83 8.92 4.76
C THR A 71 10.80 9.40 3.68
N GLU A 72 11.84 10.12 4.11
CA GLU A 72 12.87 10.63 3.20
C GLU A 72 13.81 9.49 2.80
N GLY A 73 14.09 9.40 1.51
CA GLY A 73 15.05 8.44 0.97
C GLY A 73 16.45 9.05 0.91
N GLU A 74 17.39 8.30 0.35
CA GLU A 74 18.73 8.80 0.09
C GLU A 74 18.71 9.87 -1.00
N LEU A 75 19.50 10.94 -0.80
CA LEU A 75 19.68 12.02 -1.77
C LEU A 75 21.00 11.78 -2.51
N LEU A 76 20.92 11.67 -3.83
CA LEU A 76 22.07 11.53 -4.72
C LEU A 76 22.44 12.88 -5.31
N ASN A 77 23.71 13.24 -5.27
CA ASN A 77 24.21 14.44 -5.92
C ASN A 77 24.51 14.15 -7.39
N THR A 78 23.85 14.85 -8.31
CA THR A 78 23.99 14.65 -9.76
C THR A 78 24.97 15.63 -10.41
N SER A 79 25.47 16.63 -9.67
CA SER A 79 26.33 17.73 -10.17
C SER A 79 25.71 18.60 -11.27
N ASN A 80 24.42 18.43 -11.57
CA ASN A 80 23.68 19.29 -12.49
C ASN A 80 23.10 20.48 -11.72
N PRO A 81 23.39 21.74 -12.10
CA PRO A 81 22.87 22.93 -11.41
C PRO A 81 21.34 23.07 -11.46
N LEU A 82 20.66 22.36 -12.37
CA LEU A 82 19.21 22.38 -12.49
C LEU A 82 18.50 21.28 -11.70
N ASP A 83 19.25 20.33 -11.13
CA ASP A 83 18.66 19.25 -10.34
C ASP A 83 18.51 19.71 -8.88
N LEU A 84 17.28 19.68 -8.38
CA LEU A 84 16.94 20.17 -7.05
C LEU A 84 16.20 19.10 -6.24
N ALA A 85 16.70 18.86 -5.02
CA ALA A 85 16.04 17.98 -4.06
C ALA A 85 15.59 18.73 -2.80
N LEU A 86 14.41 18.38 -2.30
CA LEU A 86 13.88 18.91 -1.03
C LEU A 86 14.26 18.00 0.14
N ARG A 87 14.98 18.56 1.11
CA ARG A 87 15.21 17.94 2.42
C ARG A 87 14.06 18.25 3.37
N GLY A 88 13.52 17.24 4.05
CA GLY A 88 12.38 17.39 4.96
C GLY A 88 11.01 17.32 4.27
N LYS A 89 9.98 17.89 4.91
CA LYS A 89 8.58 17.85 4.45
C LYS A 89 8.31 18.93 3.38
N GLY A 90 7.36 18.68 2.48
CA GLY A 90 7.00 19.61 1.39
C GLY A 90 6.92 18.94 0.01
N PHE A 91 6.51 19.70 -1.00
CA PHE A 91 6.49 19.29 -2.41
C PHE A 91 6.79 20.51 -3.28
N PHE A 92 7.37 20.30 -4.45
CA PHE A 92 7.44 21.33 -5.48
C PHE A 92 6.05 21.55 -6.08
N ALA A 93 5.64 22.80 -6.23
CA ALA A 93 4.41 23.15 -6.92
C ALA A 93 4.70 23.38 -8.41
N LEU A 94 3.92 22.73 -9.26
CA LEU A 94 3.92 22.89 -10.70
C LEU A 94 2.66 23.66 -11.12
N GLU A 95 2.69 24.19 -12.34
CA GLU A 95 1.51 24.83 -12.94
C GLU A 95 0.31 23.87 -12.99
N GLY A 96 -0.89 24.42 -12.80
CA GLY A 96 -2.12 23.63 -12.74
C GLY A 96 -2.34 22.90 -11.42
N ASN A 97 -1.80 23.43 -10.30
CA ASN A 97 -2.00 22.91 -8.95
C ASN A 97 -1.53 21.45 -8.77
N ARG A 98 -0.43 21.10 -9.44
CA ARG A 98 0.21 19.79 -9.37
C ARG A 98 1.40 19.83 -8.42
N TYR A 99 1.66 18.73 -7.71
CA TYR A 99 2.75 18.65 -6.74
C TYR A 99 3.68 17.49 -7.07
N THR A 100 4.99 17.72 -6.96
CA THR A 100 6.01 16.69 -7.24
C THR A 100 7.14 16.71 -6.21
N ARG A 101 7.77 15.55 -6.00
CA ARG A 101 9.04 15.39 -5.28
C ARG A 101 10.23 15.18 -6.21
N ARG A 102 9.97 15.03 -7.51
CA ARG A 102 10.98 14.91 -8.55
C ARG A 102 11.40 16.32 -8.97
N GLY A 103 12.70 16.58 -8.88
CA GLY A 103 13.37 17.80 -9.29
C GLY A 103 14.81 17.48 -9.66
#